data_AF-A0A525HI85-F1
#
_entry.id   AF-A0A525HI85-F1
#
_cell.length_a   1.000
_cell.length_b   1.000
_cell.length_c   1.000
_cell.angle_alpha   90.00
_cell.angle_beta   90.00
_cell.angle_gamma   90.00
#
_symmetry.space_group_name_H-M   'P 1'
#
loop_
_entity.id
_entity.type
_entity.pdbx_description
1 polymer ?
#
loop_
_entity_poly.entity_id
_entity_poly.type
_entity_poly.pdbx_seq_one_letter_code
_entity_poly.pdbx_strand_id
1 'polypeptide(L)'
;MHRPILAAAALAALTIAIPAHAKTARCVIDSEGVSYSGPCQYTVAKGGTFTVTPPHGRAFGGETLSITVYVTRPGVAEVRGLTEAGINSRWGPAHRSRRDGACWKGDDFSVCVY
;
A
#
# COMPACT_ATOMS: atom_id res chain seq x y z
N MET A 1 23.90 34.23 -49.54
CA MET A 1 23.06 33.09 -49.12
C MET A 1 23.82 32.28 -48.07
N HIS A 2 23.53 32.44 -46.77
CA HIS A 2 24.05 31.58 -45.69
C HIS A 2 22.93 31.42 -44.63
N ARG A 3 22.52 30.17 -44.37
CA ARG A 3 21.40 29.78 -43.50
C ARG A 3 21.87 29.69 -42.04
N PRO A 4 21.16 30.25 -41.04
CA PRO A 4 21.46 29.97 -39.65
C PRO A 4 20.89 28.60 -39.27
N ILE A 5 21.73 27.75 -38.69
CA ILE A 5 21.35 26.43 -38.15
C ILE A 5 20.71 26.67 -36.78
N LEU A 6 19.43 26.37 -36.65
CA LEU A 6 18.70 26.38 -35.38
C LEU A 6 19.11 25.15 -34.56
N ALA A 7 19.85 25.36 -33.47
CA ALA A 7 20.14 24.31 -32.49
C ALA A 7 18.91 24.11 -31.59
N ALA A 8 18.18 23.01 -31.79
CA ALA A 8 17.11 22.59 -30.89
C ALA A 8 17.72 21.91 -29.66
N ALA A 9 17.73 22.61 -28.52
CA ALA A 9 18.11 22.01 -27.24
C ALA A 9 16.96 21.14 -26.71
N ALA A 10 17.13 19.82 -26.77
CA ALA A 10 16.20 18.87 -26.17
C ALA A 10 16.36 18.88 -24.63
N LEU A 11 15.39 19.44 -23.91
CA LEU A 11 15.30 19.32 -22.46
C LEU A 11 14.88 17.88 -22.09
N ALA A 12 15.84 17.06 -21.69
CA ALA A 12 15.55 15.76 -21.09
C ALA A 12 14.97 15.98 -19.68
N ALA A 13 13.67 15.73 -19.50
CA ALA A 13 13.02 15.76 -18.19
C ALA A 13 13.50 14.57 -17.35
N LEU A 14 14.44 14.81 -16.42
CA LEU A 14 14.82 13.85 -15.40
C LEU A 14 13.66 13.69 -14.40
N THR A 15 12.90 12.60 -14.49
CA THR A 15 11.94 12.23 -13.45
C THR A 15 12.69 11.69 -12.25
N ILE A 16 12.87 12.53 -11.22
CA ILE A 16 13.44 12.11 -9.94
C ILE A 16 12.40 11.25 -9.23
N ALA A 17 12.64 9.93 -9.13
CA ALA A 17 11.80 9.04 -8.36
C ALA A 17 12.00 9.34 -6.86
N ILE A 18 10.98 9.89 -6.19
CA ILE A 18 11.01 10.08 -4.75
C ILE A 18 10.84 8.71 -4.09
N PRO A 19 11.75 8.29 -3.18
CA PRO A 19 11.60 7.03 -2.48
C PRO A 19 10.35 7.08 -1.58
N ALA A 20 9.55 6.02 -1.62
CA ALA A 20 8.40 5.87 -0.72
C ALA A 20 8.93 5.66 0.70
N HIS A 21 8.78 6.67 1.57
CA HIS A 21 9.25 6.59 2.94
C HIS A 21 8.20 5.89 3.81
N ALA A 22 8.55 4.74 4.38
CA ALA A 22 7.71 4.08 5.37
C ALA A 22 7.59 4.97 6.62
N LYS A 23 6.37 5.13 7.13
CA LYS A 23 6.07 5.79 8.41
C LYS A 23 5.58 4.76 9.40
N THR A 24 5.87 4.91 10.69
CA THR A 24 5.27 4.05 11.71
C THR A 24 3.84 4.50 11.97
N ALA A 25 2.90 3.56 11.99
CA ALA A 25 1.47 3.74 12.26
C ALA A 25 1.01 2.69 13.27
N ARG A 26 -0.21 2.82 13.81
CA ARG A 26 -0.87 1.74 14.54
C ARG A 26 -1.79 0.99 13.57
N CYS A 27 -1.54 -0.30 13.38
CA CYS A 27 -2.39 -1.18 12.59
C CYS A 27 -3.32 -2.01 13.49
N VAL A 28 -4.57 -2.17 13.05
CA VAL A 28 -5.50 -3.19 13.57
C VAL A 28 -5.97 -4.01 12.37
N ILE A 29 -5.65 -5.30 12.36
CA ILE A 29 -5.94 -6.22 11.26
C ILE A 29 -6.67 -7.42 11.84
N ASP A 30 -7.76 -7.79 11.18
CA ASP A 30 -8.59 -8.94 11.53
C ASP A 30 -8.96 -9.67 10.23
N SER A 31 -8.74 -10.97 10.19
CA SER A 31 -9.04 -11.87 9.07
C SER A 31 -8.99 -13.31 9.58
N GLU A 32 -9.48 -14.28 8.79
CA GLU A 32 -9.23 -15.69 9.11
C GLU A 32 -7.72 -15.95 9.28
N GLY A 33 -7.34 -16.46 10.46
CA GLY A 33 -5.94 -16.76 10.80
C GLY A 33 -5.03 -15.56 11.12
N VAL A 34 -5.53 -14.32 11.06
CA VAL A 34 -4.76 -13.10 11.37
C VAL A 34 -5.53 -12.22 12.34
N SER A 35 -4.97 -12.01 13.54
CA SER A 35 -5.47 -11.03 14.52
C SER A 35 -4.30 -10.21 15.04
N TYR A 36 -4.23 -8.94 14.63
CA TYR A 36 -3.15 -8.02 14.94
C TYR A 36 -3.66 -6.69 15.50
N SER A 37 -3.04 -6.21 16.57
CA SER A 37 -3.18 -4.82 17.01
C SER A 37 -1.83 -4.32 17.54
N GLY A 38 -1.18 -3.43 16.81
CA GLY A 38 0.16 -2.97 17.17
C GLY A 38 0.78 -2.01 16.17
N PRO A 39 2.06 -1.62 16.38
CA PRO A 39 2.78 -0.78 15.44
C PRO A 39 2.98 -1.48 14.10
N CYS A 40 3.04 -0.74 13.00
CA CYS A 40 3.34 -1.25 11.67
C CYS A 40 4.07 -0.19 10.85
N GLN A 41 4.84 -0.62 9.86
CA GLN A 41 5.41 0.26 8.85
C GLN A 41 4.37 0.47 7.75
N TYR A 42 3.98 1.72 7.52
CA TYR A 42 2.99 2.16 6.57
C TYR A 42 3.65 2.88 5.41
N THR A 43 3.59 2.29 4.22
CA THR A 43 4.21 2.82 3.00
C THR A 43 3.12 3.16 1.99
N VAL A 44 3.03 4.44 1.63
CA VAL A 44 2.01 4.93 0.69
C VAL A 44 2.57 5.00 -0.71
N ALA A 45 1.83 4.44 -1.66
CA ALA A 45 2.05 4.56 -3.09
C ALA A 45 1.06 5.56 -3.72
N LYS A 46 1.13 5.72 -5.04
CA LYS A 46 0.23 6.62 -5.77
C LYS A 46 -1.23 6.19 -5.62
N GLY A 47 -2.14 7.18 -5.65
CA GLY A 47 -3.58 6.93 -5.68
C GLY A 47 -4.18 6.47 -4.35
N GLY A 48 -3.45 6.61 -3.24
CA GLY A 48 -3.90 6.16 -1.92
C GLY A 48 -3.74 4.67 -1.70
N THR A 49 -3.15 3.93 -2.64
CA THR A 49 -2.68 2.57 -2.42
C THR A 49 -1.59 2.57 -1.35
N PHE A 50 -1.59 1.57 -0.49
CA PHE A 50 -0.56 1.44 0.52
C PHE A 50 -0.27 0.00 0.87
N THR A 51 0.90 -0.21 1.46
CA THR A 51 1.33 -1.48 2.03
C THR A 51 1.65 -1.27 3.51
N VAL A 52 1.22 -2.21 4.34
CA VAL A 52 1.64 -2.31 5.73
C VAL A 52 2.51 -3.55 5.93
N THR A 53 3.57 -3.39 6.70
CA THR A 53 4.41 -4.51 7.18
C THR A 53 4.57 -4.44 8.69
N PRO A 54 4.70 -5.59 9.36
CA PRO A 54 4.95 -5.62 10.79
C PRO A 54 6.39 -5.17 11.09
N PRO A 55 6.64 -4.64 12.29
CA PRO A 55 7.95 -4.14 12.65
C PRO A 55 8.93 -5.29 12.86
N HIS A 56 10.16 -5.09 12.37
CA HIS A 56 11.32 -5.99 12.52
C HIS A 56 11.14 -7.39 11.91
N GLY A 57 10.45 -7.51 10.77
CA GLY A 57 10.37 -8.79 10.03
C GLY A 57 9.54 -9.88 10.69
N ARG A 58 8.66 -9.50 11.64
CA ARG A 58 7.67 -10.40 12.23
C ARG A 58 6.54 -10.71 11.23
N ALA A 59 5.56 -11.53 11.60
CA ALA A 59 4.29 -11.64 10.87
C ALA A 59 3.19 -10.85 11.61
N PHE A 60 2.13 -10.45 10.91
CA PHE A 60 0.91 -9.89 11.51
C PHE A 60 0.09 -10.94 12.29
N GLY A 61 0.42 -12.21 12.13
CA GLY A 61 -0.36 -13.36 12.60
C GLY A 61 -0.33 -14.44 11.54
N GLY A 62 -0.27 -15.70 11.96
CA GLY A 62 0.07 -16.80 11.06
C GLY A 62 1.38 -16.51 10.33
N GLU A 63 1.36 -16.59 9.00
CA GLU A 63 2.53 -16.39 8.13
C GLU A 63 2.49 -15.06 7.36
N THR A 64 1.53 -14.16 7.61
CA THR A 64 1.33 -12.95 6.80
C THR A 64 2.39 -11.88 7.12
N LEU A 65 3.24 -11.55 6.14
CA LEU A 65 4.33 -10.56 6.27
C LEU A 65 3.98 -9.18 5.73
N SER A 66 3.05 -9.08 4.78
CA SER A 66 2.60 -7.78 4.30
C SER A 66 1.17 -7.83 3.82
N ILE A 67 0.50 -6.69 3.94
CA ILE A 67 -0.85 -6.49 3.42
C ILE A 67 -0.82 -5.24 2.56
N THR A 68 -1.29 -5.38 1.32
CA THR A 68 -1.42 -4.26 0.38
C THR A 68 -2.88 -3.97 0.13
N VAL A 69 -3.28 -2.72 0.35
CA VAL A 69 -4.59 -2.18 0.01
C VAL A 69 -4.45 -1.42 -1.30
N TYR A 70 -4.83 -2.06 -2.40
CA TYR A 70 -4.73 -1.53 -3.74
C TYR A 70 -5.99 -0.74 -4.09
N VAL A 71 -5.94 0.59 -3.98
CA VAL A 71 -7.10 1.45 -4.23
C VAL A 71 -7.37 1.51 -5.73
N THR A 72 -8.50 0.96 -6.15
CA THR A 72 -8.91 0.89 -7.57
C THR A 72 -9.70 2.13 -7.98
N ARG A 73 -10.44 2.73 -7.04
CA ARG A 73 -11.21 3.96 -7.22
C ARG A 73 -11.58 4.56 -5.85
N PRO A 74 -12.06 5.80 -5.76
CA PRO A 74 -12.36 6.43 -4.47
C PRO A 74 -13.25 5.56 -3.57
N GLY A 75 -12.73 5.21 -2.40
CA GLY A 75 -13.44 4.41 -1.38
C GLY A 75 -13.51 2.90 -1.66
N VAL A 76 -12.87 2.40 -2.73
CA VAL A 76 -12.88 0.97 -3.10
C VAL A 76 -11.44 0.50 -3.35
N ALA A 77 -11.10 -0.67 -2.82
CA ALA A 77 -9.79 -1.28 -2.97
C ALA A 77 -9.89 -2.80 -3.18
N GLU A 78 -8.81 -3.39 -3.66
CA GLU A 78 -8.54 -4.83 -3.62
C GLU A 78 -7.43 -5.08 -2.60
N VAL A 79 -7.64 -6.02 -1.67
CA VAL A 79 -6.68 -6.32 -0.61
C VAL A 79 -5.97 -7.63 -0.89
N ARG A 80 -4.66 -7.63 -0.70
CA ARG A 80 -3.79 -8.79 -0.90
C ARG A 80 -2.86 -8.97 0.29
N GLY A 81 -2.65 -10.22 0.68
CA GLY A 81 -1.65 -10.61 1.68
C GLY A 81 -0.49 -11.35 1.03
N LEU A 82 0.72 -11.10 1.53
CA LEU A 82 1.92 -11.87 1.17
C LEU A 82 2.40 -12.63 2.41
N THR A 83 2.57 -13.94 2.30
CA THR A 83 3.13 -14.76 3.37
C THR A 83 4.65 -14.90 3.29
N GLU A 84 5.26 -15.42 4.34
CA GLU A 84 6.70 -15.75 4.39
C GLU A 84 7.12 -16.75 3.32
N ALA A 85 6.26 -17.71 2.98
CA ALA A 85 6.47 -18.65 1.87
C ALA A 85 6.36 -18.00 0.47
N GLY A 86 6.13 -16.68 0.38
CA GLY A 86 5.97 -15.95 -0.87
C GLY A 86 4.58 -16.10 -1.51
N ILE A 87 3.60 -16.65 -0.77
CA ILE A 87 2.24 -16.83 -1.28
C ILE A 87 1.55 -15.46 -1.28
N ASN A 88 1.17 -15.00 -2.48
CA ASN A 88 0.45 -13.74 -2.68
C ASN A 88 -1.04 -14.00 -2.93
N SER A 89 -1.82 -13.99 -1.85
CA SER A 89 -3.24 -14.28 -1.89
C SER A 89 -4.07 -13.01 -1.99
N ARG A 90 -5.06 -13.02 -2.87
CA ARG A 90 -6.10 -11.99 -2.91
C ARG A 90 -7.10 -12.29 -1.78
N TRP A 91 -7.22 -11.38 -0.82
CA TRP A 91 -8.23 -11.46 0.24
C TRP A 91 -9.60 -11.05 -0.31
N GLY A 92 -9.64 -10.00 -1.15
CA GLY A 92 -10.85 -9.61 -1.86
C GLY A 92 -11.06 -8.09 -1.92
N PRO A 93 -12.24 -7.66 -2.41
CA PRO A 93 -12.60 -6.26 -2.43
C PRO A 93 -12.78 -5.72 -1.01
N ALA A 94 -12.47 -4.44 -0.81
CA ALA A 94 -12.71 -3.73 0.44
C ALA A 94 -13.25 -2.33 0.20
N HIS A 95 -14.09 -1.89 1.12
CA HIS A 95 -14.65 -0.55 1.14
C HIS A 95 -14.06 0.26 2.29
N ARG A 96 -13.72 1.52 2.01
CA ARG A 96 -13.31 2.45 3.07
C ARG A 96 -14.50 2.76 3.97
N SER A 97 -14.34 2.57 5.27
CA SER A 97 -15.41 2.84 6.24
C SER A 97 -15.75 4.33 6.29
N ARG A 98 -17.05 4.63 6.33
CA ARG A 98 -17.56 6.00 6.50
C ARG A 98 -17.51 6.47 7.95
N ARG A 99 -17.47 5.54 8.91
CA ARG A 99 -17.41 5.84 10.36
C ARG A 99 -15.97 6.03 10.84
N ASP A 100 -15.05 5.27 10.25
CA ASP A 100 -13.63 5.32 10.56
C ASP A 100 -12.82 5.26 9.26
N GLY A 101 -12.33 6.41 8.81
CA GLY A 101 -11.57 6.51 7.58
C GLY A 101 -10.21 5.79 7.59
N ALA A 102 -9.73 5.37 8.76
CA ALA A 102 -8.52 4.54 8.84
C ALA A 102 -8.78 3.11 8.35
N CYS A 103 -10.03 2.66 8.35
CA CYS A 103 -10.41 1.28 8.12
C CYS A 103 -10.90 0.99 6.70
N TRP A 104 -10.41 -0.12 6.17
CA TRP A 104 -10.92 -0.81 4.99
C TRP A 104 -11.56 -2.12 5.42
N LYS A 105 -12.79 -2.38 4.96
CA LYS A 105 -13.61 -3.53 5.36
C LYS A 105 -13.92 -4.39 4.13
N GLY A 106 -13.52 -5.66 4.17
CA GLY A 106 -13.99 -6.70 3.27
C GLY A 106 -15.14 -7.48 3.91
N ASP A 107 -15.54 -8.60 3.28
CA ASP A 107 -16.64 -9.43 3.76
C ASP A 107 -16.29 -10.18 5.05
N ASP A 108 -15.04 -10.63 5.17
CA ASP A 108 -14.52 -11.48 6.25
C ASP A 108 -13.20 -10.96 6.85
N PHE A 109 -12.75 -9.76 6.46
CA PHE A 109 -11.54 -9.14 6.97
C PHE A 109 -11.67 -7.63 7.18
N SER A 110 -10.73 -7.07 7.95
CA SER A 110 -10.53 -5.64 8.06
C SER A 110 -9.09 -5.23 8.27
N VAL A 111 -8.75 -4.05 7.72
CA VAL A 111 -7.43 -3.43 7.83
C VAL A 111 -7.61 -1.97 8.21
N CYS A 112 -7.21 -1.60 9.42
CA CYS A 112 -7.24 -0.23 9.92
C CYS A 112 -5.83 0.28 10.15
N VAL A 113 -5.53 1.50 9.71
CA VAL A 113 -4.21 2.14 9.85
C VAL A 113 -4.36 3.55 10.42
N TYR A 114 -3.94 3.74 11.67
CA TYR A 114 -4.06 4.98 12.46
C TYR A 114 -2.75 5.74 12.58
#